data_AF-A0A6G1H232-F1
#
_entry.id   AF-A0A6G1H232-F1
#
_cell.length_a   1.000
_cell.length_b   1.000
_cell.length_c   1.000
_cell.angle_alpha   90.00
_cell.angle_beta   90.00
_cell.angle_gamma   90.00
#
_symmetry.space_group_name_H-M   'P 1'
#
loop_
_entity.id
_entity.type
_entity.pdbx_description
1 polymer ?
#
loop_
_entity_poly.entity_id
_entity_poly.type
_entity_poly.pdbx_seq_one_letter_code
_entity_poly.pdbx_strand_id
1 'polypeptide(L)'
;MHVWSSDKFLKDNAKWTVTVPHDIAPRKYVVRHENLALHFASKTDPIAMMPGMGGAGAQSFVMCANVQVSGQRTTTPKGVKFPPAYSSPNDPGIFFDIYHTKAYDYKPPGPPVYKPSTPNVKLAPLPKKVESPMGSPAADEAYAKTWRRNGSKSS
;
A
#
# COMPACT_ATOMS: atom_id res chain seq x y z
N MET A 1 -8.74 -21.61 -5.02
CA MET A 1 -8.85 -20.15 -5.04
C MET A 1 -7.82 -19.58 -4.08
N HIS A 2 -6.92 -18.71 -4.55
CA HIS A 2 -5.94 -18.04 -3.70
C HIS A 2 -6.55 -16.78 -3.08
N VAL A 3 -6.12 -16.40 -1.87
CA VAL A 3 -6.55 -15.18 -1.20
C VAL A 3 -5.37 -14.22 -1.13
N TRP A 4 -5.51 -13.05 -1.74
CA TRP A 4 -4.52 -11.98 -1.79
C TRP A 4 -4.83 -10.88 -0.77
N SER A 5 -3.88 -9.96 -0.58
CA SER A 5 -4.10 -8.77 0.27
C SER A 5 -5.28 -7.92 -0.23
N SER A 6 -5.47 -7.82 -1.55
CA SER A 6 -6.60 -7.14 -2.19
C SER A 6 -7.95 -7.72 -1.78
N ASP A 7 -8.06 -9.03 -1.63
CA ASP A 7 -9.33 -9.67 -1.25
C ASP A 7 -9.70 -9.33 0.18
N LYS A 8 -8.69 -9.30 1.09
CA LYS A 8 -8.89 -8.87 2.48
C LYS A 8 -9.24 -7.38 2.56
N PHE A 9 -8.55 -6.55 1.78
CA PHE A 9 -8.81 -5.12 1.70
C PHE A 9 -10.25 -4.84 1.24
N LEU A 10 -10.73 -5.52 0.19
CA LEU A 10 -12.10 -5.39 -0.29
C LEU A 10 -13.11 -5.89 0.74
N LYS A 11 -12.83 -7.03 1.39
CA LYS A 11 -13.69 -7.58 2.46
C LYS A 11 -13.81 -6.64 3.67
N ASP A 12 -12.78 -5.85 3.97
CA ASP A 12 -12.79 -4.86 5.04
C ASP A 12 -13.26 -3.46 4.57
N ASN A 13 -14.18 -3.39 3.61
CA ASN A 13 -14.74 -2.14 3.08
C ASN A 13 -13.68 -1.16 2.55
N ALA A 14 -12.65 -1.69 1.88
CA ALA A 14 -11.52 -0.94 1.36
C ALA A 14 -10.74 -0.19 2.48
N LYS A 15 -10.55 -0.85 3.63
CA LYS A 15 -9.74 -0.34 4.74
C LYS A 15 -8.52 -1.21 4.96
N TRP A 16 -7.44 -0.54 5.39
CA TRP A 16 -6.22 -1.20 5.83
C TRP A 16 -5.64 -0.42 7.01
N THR A 17 -5.39 -1.10 8.13
CA THR A 17 -4.87 -0.46 9.35
C THR A 17 -3.40 -0.77 9.52
N VAL A 18 -2.61 0.26 9.78
CA VAL A 18 -1.20 0.16 10.15
C VAL A 18 -0.96 0.81 11.51
N THR A 19 -0.06 0.23 12.29
CA THR A 19 0.37 0.80 13.57
C THR A 19 1.70 1.52 13.36
N VAL A 20 1.77 2.79 13.78
CA VAL A 20 3.01 3.55 13.79
C VAL A 20 3.98 2.85 14.77
N PRO A 21 5.21 2.50 14.35
CA PRO A 21 6.18 1.89 15.25
C PRO A 21 6.48 2.83 16.42
N HIS A 22 6.46 2.30 17.63
CA HIS A 22 6.53 3.11 18.85
C HIS A 22 7.92 3.70 19.12
N ASP A 23 8.95 3.22 18.42
CA ASP A 23 10.35 3.53 18.68
C ASP A 23 10.98 4.54 17.72
N ILE A 24 10.24 4.98 16.71
CA ILE A 24 10.75 5.98 15.76
C ILE A 24 10.76 7.38 16.37
N ALA A 25 11.71 8.21 15.92
CA ALA A 25 11.87 9.56 16.41
C ALA A 25 10.62 10.44 16.17
N PRO A 26 10.23 11.33 17.09
CA PRO A 26 9.16 12.28 16.84
C PRO A 26 9.55 13.26 15.73
N ARG A 27 8.74 13.35 14.65
CA ARG A 27 8.88 14.29 13.53
C ARG A 27 7.70 14.16 12.56
N LYS A 28 7.73 14.95 11.48
CA LYS A 28 6.84 14.78 10.32
C LYS A 28 7.33 13.58 9.48
N TYR A 29 6.41 12.71 9.11
CA TYR A 29 6.62 11.56 8.24
C TYR A 29 5.63 11.59 7.09
N VAL A 30 6.01 10.99 5.96
CA VAL A 30 5.08 10.61 4.90
C VAL A 30 4.81 9.13 5.03
N VAL A 31 3.54 8.76 5.18
CA VAL A 31 3.07 7.37 5.07
C VAL A 31 2.74 7.12 3.61
N ARG A 32 3.54 6.29 2.93
CA ARG A 32 3.28 5.82 1.57
C ARG A 32 2.60 4.46 1.64
N HIS A 33 1.29 4.42 1.37
CA HIS A 33 0.54 3.19 1.17
C HIS A 33 0.56 2.83 -0.33
N GLU A 34 0.64 1.54 -0.63
CA GLU A 34 0.68 1.06 -2.01
C GLU A 34 -0.05 -0.27 -2.12
N ASN A 35 -0.94 -0.35 -3.12
CA ASN A 35 -1.46 -1.60 -3.64
C ASN A 35 -0.76 -1.90 -4.96
N LEU A 36 -0.32 -3.14 -5.13
CA LEU A 36 0.36 -3.60 -6.34
C LEU A 36 -0.52 -4.62 -7.04
N ALA A 37 -1.10 -4.27 -8.20
CA ALA A 37 -1.95 -5.18 -8.95
C ALA A 37 -1.11 -6.01 -9.93
N LEU A 38 -1.32 -7.33 -9.92
CA LEU A 38 -0.47 -8.30 -10.62
C LEU A 38 -1.17 -8.98 -11.82
N HIS A 39 -2.40 -8.58 -12.14
CA HIS A 39 -3.23 -9.26 -13.15
C HIS A 39 -2.67 -9.20 -14.58
N PHE A 40 -1.70 -8.31 -14.82
CA PHE A 40 -0.91 -8.21 -16.06
C PHE A 40 0.61 -8.28 -15.81
N ALA A 41 1.03 -8.80 -14.66
CA ALA A 41 2.45 -8.87 -14.28
C ALA A 41 3.18 -10.08 -14.87
N SER A 42 2.50 -10.95 -15.61
CA SER A 42 3.17 -12.05 -16.31
C SER A 42 3.89 -11.54 -17.56
N LYS A 43 5.17 -11.90 -17.73
CA LYS A 43 5.92 -11.56 -18.95
C LYS A 43 5.35 -12.23 -20.21
N THR A 44 4.58 -13.29 -20.05
CA THR A 44 3.93 -14.04 -21.13
C THR A 44 2.49 -13.59 -21.37
N ASP A 45 2.02 -12.55 -20.69
CA ASP A 45 0.67 -12.02 -20.88
C ASP A 45 0.50 -11.48 -22.32
N PRO A 46 -0.53 -11.89 -23.08
CA PRO A 46 -0.77 -11.38 -24.42
C PRO A 46 -0.93 -9.85 -24.48
N ILE A 47 -1.41 -9.20 -23.41
CA ILE A 47 -1.50 -7.73 -23.38
C ILE A 47 -0.13 -7.06 -23.33
N ALA A 48 0.89 -7.78 -22.85
CA ALA A 48 2.28 -7.31 -22.81
C ALA A 48 2.87 -7.12 -24.21
N MET A 49 2.27 -7.78 -25.20
CA MET A 49 2.72 -7.81 -26.59
C MET A 49 1.89 -6.88 -27.48
N MET A 50 0.90 -6.17 -26.92
CA MET A 50 0.05 -5.24 -27.67
C MET A 50 0.82 -3.95 -27.99
N PRO A 51 0.90 -3.53 -29.27
CA PRO A 51 1.54 -2.27 -29.64
C PRO A 51 0.90 -1.08 -28.93
N GLY A 52 1.71 -0.23 -28.30
CA GLY A 52 1.25 0.97 -27.59
C GLY A 52 0.84 0.76 -26.13
N MET A 53 0.78 -0.48 -25.65
CA MET A 53 0.70 -0.78 -24.22
C MET A 53 2.13 -0.82 -23.65
N GLY A 54 2.37 -0.24 -22.47
CA GLY A 54 3.70 -0.14 -21.83
C GLY A 54 4.35 -1.46 -21.37
N GLY A 55 3.99 -2.59 -21.98
CA GLY A 55 4.44 -3.93 -21.64
C GLY A 55 3.69 -4.57 -20.47
N ALA A 56 4.03 -5.83 -20.17
CA ALA A 56 3.65 -6.49 -18.93
C ALA A 56 4.29 -5.78 -17.74
N GLY A 57 3.58 -5.79 -16.61
CA GLY A 57 4.11 -5.28 -15.37
C GLY A 57 3.07 -5.16 -14.28
N ALA A 58 3.56 -5.13 -13.05
CA ALA A 58 2.73 -4.79 -11.92
C ALA A 58 2.28 -3.32 -11.97
N GLN A 59 1.04 -3.05 -11.61
CA GLN A 59 0.47 -1.70 -11.54
C GLN A 59 0.51 -1.19 -10.10
N SER A 60 1.28 -0.13 -9.85
CA SER A 60 1.39 0.51 -8.53
C SER A 60 0.30 1.56 -8.32
N PHE A 61 -0.54 1.37 -7.31
CA PHE A 61 -1.53 2.34 -6.82
C PHE A 61 -1.04 2.95 -5.50
N VAL A 62 -0.38 4.10 -5.59
CA VAL A 62 0.32 4.74 -4.47
C VAL A 62 -0.51 5.88 -3.88
N MET A 63 -0.61 5.92 -2.55
CA MET A 63 -1.20 7.02 -1.80
C MET A 63 -0.24 7.49 -0.70
N CYS A 64 -0.11 8.79 -0.52
CA CYS A 64 0.75 9.40 0.49
C CYS A 64 -0.08 10.21 1.49
N ALA A 65 0.20 10.07 2.78
CA ALA A 65 -0.38 10.88 3.85
C ALA A 65 0.72 11.49 4.73
N ASN A 66 0.58 12.76 5.06
CA ASN A 66 1.47 13.43 6.01
C ASN A 66 1.00 13.15 7.43
N VAL A 67 1.91 12.72 8.30
CA VAL A 67 1.63 12.49 9.73
C VAL A 67 2.70 13.14 10.58
N GLN A 68 2.30 13.65 11.75
CA GLN A 68 3.23 14.09 12.78
C GLN A 68 3.27 13.04 13.88
N VAL A 69 4.42 12.39 14.03
CA VAL A 69 4.66 11.44 15.10
C VAL A 69 5.23 12.19 16.29
N SER A 70 4.68 11.95 17.46
CA SER A 70 5.17 12.42 18.75
C SER A 70 5.62 11.23 19.61
N GLY A 71 6.51 11.48 20.56
CA GLY A 71 7.11 10.45 21.40
C GLY A 71 8.45 10.93 21.96
N GLN A 72 9.17 10.04 22.63
CA GLN A 72 10.47 10.32 23.25
C GLN A 72 11.60 9.44 22.70
N ARG A 73 11.28 8.59 21.71
CA ARG A 73 12.23 7.65 21.12
C ARG A 73 13.03 8.33 20.03
N THR A 74 14.10 7.71 19.57
CA THR A 74 15.09 8.35 18.68
C THR A 74 15.45 7.51 17.47
N THR A 75 14.83 6.34 17.28
CA THR A 75 15.18 5.43 16.19
C THR A 75 14.87 6.07 14.84
N THR A 76 15.80 5.92 13.91
CA THR A 76 15.64 6.33 12.51
C THR A 76 15.88 5.12 11.62
N PRO A 77 14.82 4.40 11.23
CA PRO A 77 14.95 3.24 10.35
C PRO A 77 15.63 3.63 9.04
N LYS A 78 16.54 2.78 8.55
CA LYS A 78 17.10 2.95 7.20
C LYS A 78 15.99 2.75 6.17
N GLY A 79 15.86 3.70 5.25
CA GLY A 79 14.88 3.66 4.16
C GLY A 79 15.53 3.34 2.81
N VAL A 80 14.67 3.25 1.79
CA VAL A 80 15.04 3.19 0.37
C VAL A 80 14.45 4.38 -0.38
N LYS A 81 14.94 4.68 -1.59
CA LYS A 81 14.43 5.77 -2.42
C LYS A 81 13.44 5.24 -3.47
N PHE A 82 12.33 5.95 -3.65
CA PHE A 82 11.36 5.71 -4.71
C PHE A 82 11.28 6.92 -5.62
N PRO A 83 11.60 6.79 -6.93
CA PRO A 83 12.39 5.70 -7.55
C PRO A 83 13.85 5.67 -7.01
N PRO A 84 14.61 4.54 -7.11
CA PRO A 84 14.45 3.37 -7.98
C PRO A 84 14.17 2.02 -7.27
N ALA A 85 13.57 2.01 -6.07
CA ALA A 85 13.50 0.78 -5.26
C ALA A 85 12.77 -0.44 -5.87
N TYR A 86 12.00 -0.28 -6.97
CA TYR A 86 11.39 -1.39 -7.75
C TYR A 86 11.90 -1.47 -9.20
N SER A 87 13.07 -0.91 -9.47
CA SER A 87 13.58 -0.76 -10.84
C SER A 87 14.43 -1.94 -11.30
N SER A 88 14.59 -2.99 -10.50
CA SER A 88 15.35 -4.16 -10.94
C SER A 88 14.50 -4.99 -11.90
N PRO A 89 14.98 -5.30 -13.12
CA PRO A 89 14.31 -6.23 -14.04
C PRO A 89 14.08 -7.63 -13.45
N ASN A 90 14.81 -7.92 -12.36
CA ASN A 90 14.77 -9.16 -11.60
C ASN A 90 13.98 -9.05 -10.29
N ASP A 91 13.28 -7.95 -10.00
CA ASP A 91 12.39 -7.89 -8.84
C ASP A 91 11.26 -8.92 -9.05
N PRO A 92 11.30 -10.08 -8.36
CA PRO A 92 10.40 -11.20 -8.67
C PRO A 92 8.95 -10.88 -8.36
N GLY A 93 8.71 -9.83 -7.56
CA GLY A 93 7.39 -9.34 -7.22
C GLY A 93 6.78 -8.38 -8.24
N ILE A 94 7.58 -7.85 -9.20
CA ILE A 94 7.13 -6.95 -10.27
C ILE A 94 6.68 -7.73 -11.51
N PHE A 95 7.35 -8.86 -11.77
CA PHE A 95 6.96 -9.79 -12.83
C PHE A 95 6.59 -11.15 -12.23
N PHE A 96 5.30 -11.40 -12.09
CA PHE A 96 4.79 -12.63 -11.48
C PHE A 96 3.52 -13.10 -12.18
N ASP A 97 3.48 -14.38 -12.55
CA ASP A 97 2.31 -15.01 -13.15
C ASP A 97 1.38 -15.58 -12.07
N ILE A 98 0.37 -14.81 -11.70
CA ILE A 98 -0.63 -15.20 -10.69
C ILE A 98 -1.56 -16.33 -11.17
N TYR A 99 -1.60 -16.64 -12.46
CA TYR A 99 -2.52 -17.62 -13.04
C TYR A 99 -1.92 -19.03 -13.07
N HIS A 100 -0.60 -19.13 -13.24
CA HIS A 100 0.10 -20.42 -13.36
C HIS A 100 1.07 -20.70 -12.21
N THR A 101 1.31 -19.73 -11.31
CA THR A 101 2.19 -19.91 -10.14
C THR A 101 1.37 -19.96 -8.86
N LYS A 102 1.84 -20.71 -7.86
CA LYS A 102 1.18 -20.78 -6.57
C LYS A 102 1.42 -19.49 -5.80
N ALA A 103 0.35 -18.92 -5.22
CA ALA A 103 0.43 -17.63 -4.54
C ALA A 103 1.45 -17.56 -3.39
N TYR A 104 1.78 -18.67 -2.74
CA TYR A 104 2.77 -18.69 -1.66
C TYR A 104 4.22 -18.53 -2.14
N ASP A 105 4.48 -18.69 -3.44
CA ASP A 105 5.80 -18.45 -4.04
C ASP A 105 6.02 -16.95 -4.35
N TYR A 106 4.97 -16.13 -4.22
CA TYR A 106 5.06 -14.70 -4.45
C TYR A 106 5.96 -14.02 -3.41
N LYS A 107 6.95 -13.27 -3.90
CA LYS A 107 7.84 -12.45 -3.08
C LYS A 107 7.55 -10.97 -3.35
N PRO A 108 6.85 -10.27 -2.45
CA PRO A 108 6.57 -8.85 -2.61
C PRO A 108 7.87 -8.06 -2.81
N PRO A 109 7.89 -7.05 -3.69
CA PRO A 109 9.08 -6.23 -3.92
C PRO A 109 9.34 -5.28 -2.75
N GLY A 110 10.55 -4.74 -2.68
CA GLY A 110 10.95 -3.75 -1.68
C GLY A 110 11.76 -4.31 -0.52
N PRO A 111 12.13 -3.43 0.43
CA PRO A 111 12.99 -3.81 1.54
C PRO A 111 12.25 -4.72 2.55
N PRO A 112 12.99 -5.46 3.38
CA PRO A 112 12.41 -6.16 4.52
C PRO A 112 11.60 -5.21 5.43
N VAL A 113 10.52 -5.73 6.02
CA VAL A 113 9.69 -4.97 6.96
C VAL A 113 10.52 -4.57 8.18
N TYR A 114 10.47 -3.29 8.53
CA TYR A 114 11.10 -2.76 9.74
C TYR A 114 10.54 -3.43 10.99
N LYS A 115 11.43 -3.86 11.90
CA LYS A 115 11.07 -4.48 13.18
C LYS A 115 11.39 -3.50 14.31
N PRO A 116 10.39 -2.95 15.02
CA PRO A 116 10.64 -2.11 16.17
C PRO A 116 11.27 -2.90 17.32
N SER A 117 11.98 -2.19 18.19
CA SER A 117 12.55 -2.72 19.43
C SER A 117 11.48 -3.33 20.35
N THR A 118 11.85 -4.35 21.12
CA THR A 118 10.98 -4.99 22.12
C THR A 118 11.12 -4.32 23.49
N PRO A 119 10.04 -4.23 24.29
CA PRO A 119 8.69 -4.74 24.04
C PRO A 119 7.86 -3.82 23.13
N ASN A 120 6.97 -4.41 22.34
CA ASN A 120 5.97 -3.67 21.55
C ASN A 120 4.99 -2.98 22.50
N VAL A 121 5.31 -1.78 22.96
CA VAL A 121 4.41 -1.01 23.81
C VAL A 121 3.25 -0.51 22.95
N LYS A 122 2.02 -0.96 23.26
CA LYS A 122 0.82 -0.28 22.79
C LYS A 122 0.79 1.10 23.44
N LEU A 123 1.18 2.13 22.69
CA LEU A 123 1.02 3.50 23.15
C LEU A 123 -0.48 3.81 23.24
N ALA A 124 -0.88 4.51 24.29
CA ALA A 124 -2.23 5.05 24.37
C ALA A 124 -2.48 5.94 23.13
N PRO A 125 -3.66 5.86 22.49
CA PRO A 125 -3.96 6.70 21.33
C PRO A 125 -3.84 8.17 21.73
N LEU A 126 -2.94 8.89 21.09
CA LEU A 126 -2.96 10.35 21.17
C LEU A 126 -4.21 10.86 20.42
N PRO A 127 -4.78 12.00 20.84
CA PRO A 127 -5.88 12.61 20.11
C PRO A 127 -5.47 12.81 18.65
N LYS A 128 -6.23 12.22 17.72
CA LYS A 128 -6.01 12.44 16.28
C LYS A 128 -6.45 13.86 15.96
N LYS A 129 -5.50 14.75 15.65
CA LYS A 129 -5.80 16.04 15.04
C LYS A 129 -5.68 15.88 13.53
N VAL A 130 -6.82 15.82 12.83
CA VAL A 130 -6.85 15.81 11.37
C VAL A 130 -6.70 17.25 10.90
N GLU A 131 -5.53 17.59 10.37
CA GLU A 131 -5.32 18.84 9.65
C GLU A 131 -5.41 18.51 8.16
N SER A 132 -6.57 18.77 7.55
CA SER A 132 -6.76 18.58 6.11
C SER A 132 -6.44 19.88 5.37
N PRO A 133 -5.40 19.90 4.51
CA PRO A 133 -5.21 20.99 3.56
C PRO A 133 -6.08 20.84 2.30
N MET A 134 -6.78 19.70 2.11
CA MET A 134 -7.36 19.28 0.82
C MET A 134 -8.89 19.11 0.83
N GLY A 135 -9.60 19.42 1.93
CA GLY A 135 -11.06 19.36 1.95
C GLY A 135 -11.67 19.02 3.32
N SER A 136 -13.01 19.00 3.35
CA SER A 136 -13.81 18.71 4.55
C SER A 136 -14.01 17.20 4.72
N PRO A 137 -13.70 16.61 5.89
CA PRO A 137 -14.00 15.20 6.17
C PRO A 137 -15.47 14.82 5.93
N ALA A 138 -16.39 15.75 6.13
CA ALA A 138 -17.82 15.53 5.85
C ALA A 138 -18.10 15.41 4.34
N ALA A 139 -17.37 16.15 3.49
CA ALA A 139 -17.48 16.07 2.04
C ALA A 139 -16.91 14.73 1.52
N ASP A 140 -15.77 14.28 2.06
CA ASP A 140 -15.18 12.98 1.72
C ASP A 140 -16.14 11.83 2.09
N GLU A 141 -16.77 11.91 3.27
CA GLU A 141 -17.75 10.91 3.69
C GLU A 141 -19.01 10.93 2.82
N ALA A 142 -19.46 12.11 2.41
CA ALA A 142 -20.59 12.26 1.48
C ALA A 142 -20.28 11.64 0.11
N TYR A 143 -19.09 11.89 -0.45
CA TYR A 143 -18.62 11.29 -1.70
C TYR A 143 -18.52 9.76 -1.59
N ALA A 144 -17.97 9.22 -0.50
CA ALA A 144 -17.91 7.77 -0.30
C ALA A 144 -19.31 7.13 -0.24
N LYS A 145 -20.30 7.83 0.32
CA LYS A 145 -21.71 7.37 0.39
C LYS A 145 -22.42 7.42 -0.97
N THR A 146 -22.05 8.32 -1.88
CA THR A 146 -22.62 8.33 -3.24
C THR A 146 -22.05 7.20 -4.07
N TRP A 147 -20.75 6.92 -3.95
CA TRP A 147 -20.10 5.80 -4.64
C TRP A 147 -20.65 4.44 -4.17
N ARG A 148 -20.81 4.24 -2.86
CA ARG A 148 -21.41 3.01 -2.29
C ARG A 148 -22.87 2.78 -2.70
N ARG A 149 -23.64 3.85 -2.96
CA ARG A 149 -25.03 3.75 -3.43
C ARG A 149 -25.15 3.46 -4.92
N ASN A 150 -24.19 3.92 -5.74
CA ASN A 150 -24.24 3.79 -7.19
C ASN A 150 -23.48 2.55 -7.71
N GLY A 151 -22.59 1.96 -6.92
CA GLY A 151 -21.85 0.74 -7.28
C GLY A 151 -22.69 -0.55 -7.40
N SER A 152 -24.01 -0.49 -7.18
CA SER A 152 -24.95 -1.59 -7.45
C SER A 152 -25.73 -1.44 -8.76
N LYS A 153 -25.41 -0.43 -9.59
CA LYS A 153 -26.12 -0.14 -10.85
C LYS A 153 -25.20 -0.04 -12.08
N SER A 154 -24.09 -0.76 -12.08
CA SER A 154 -23.27 -0.93 -13.29
C SER A 154 -23.04 -2.41 -13.56
N SER A 155 -24.06 -3.03 -14.17
CA SER A 155 -24.01 -4.22 -15.01
C SER A 155 -25.15 -4.13 -16.01
#